data_AF-A0A3M1Z3E2-F1
#
_entry.id   AF-A0A3M1Z3E2-F1
#
_cell.length_a   1.000
_cell.length_b   1.000
_cell.length_c   1.000
_cell.angle_alpha   90.00
_cell.angle_beta   90.00
_cell.angle_gamma   90.00
#
_symmetry.space_group_name_H-M   'P 1'
#
loop_
_entity.id
_entity.type
_entity.pdbx_description
1 polymer ?
#
loop_
_entity_poly.entity_id
_entity_poly.type
_entity_poly.pdbx_seq_one_letter_code
_entity_poly.pdbx_strand_id
1 'polypeptide(L)'
;MTVERPRELREALGVGPGDLVTVVGAGGKTTLMYRVVSELRAAGLRAAAGTTTKIFPPSPEGEGRLVLGEDPAALARQLEAWDWAGSGYPVLGRALLH
;
A
#
# COMPACT_ATOMS: atom_id res chain seq x y z
N MET A 1 11.77 -5.20 32.49
CA MET A 1 11.00 -5.34 31.23
C MET A 1 11.93 -5.02 30.09
N THR A 2 12.35 -6.02 29.31
CA THR A 2 13.15 -5.80 28.11
C THR A 2 12.18 -5.51 26.97
N VAL A 3 12.26 -4.31 26.36
CA VAL A 3 11.48 -4.00 25.17
C VAL A 3 12.17 -4.69 23.99
N GLU A 4 11.51 -5.66 23.37
CA GLU A 4 11.99 -6.30 22.16
C GLU A 4 11.91 -5.29 20.99
N ARG A 5 12.97 -5.21 20.18
CA ARG A 5 13.00 -4.26 19.06
C ARG A 5 12.22 -4.84 17.87
N PRO A 6 11.25 -4.11 17.32
CA PRO A 6 10.51 -4.57 16.14
C PRO A 6 11.47 -4.74 14.96
N ARG A 7 11.28 -5.83 14.19
CA ARG A 7 12.12 -6.14 13.01
C ARG A 7 11.55 -5.54 11.73
N GLU A 8 10.26 -5.24 11.72
CA GLU A 8 9.54 -4.68 10.58
C GLU A 8 8.96 -3.30 10.92
N LEU A 9 8.81 -2.43 9.91
CA LEU A 9 8.19 -1.11 10.08
C LEU A 9 6.71 -1.23 10.46
N ARG A 10 5.99 -2.22 9.92
CA ARG A 10 4.58 -2.45 10.32
C ARG A 10 4.44 -2.74 11.81
N GLU A 11 5.40 -3.46 12.41
CA GLU A 11 5.40 -3.77 13.85
C GLU A 11 5.72 -2.52 14.66
N ALA A 12 6.75 -1.78 14.26
CA ALA A 12 7.15 -0.54 14.92
C ALA A 12 6.05 0.53 14.92
N LEU A 13 5.24 0.55 13.85
CA LEU A 13 4.13 1.48 13.68
C LEU A 13 2.78 0.93 14.18
N GLY A 14 2.73 -0.35 14.59
CA GLY A 14 1.51 -1.01 15.04
C GLY A 14 0.43 -1.14 13.96
N VAL A 15 0.81 -1.25 12.68
CA VAL A 15 -0.12 -1.32 11.55
C VAL A 15 -0.54 -2.76 11.28
N GLY A 16 -1.85 -3.00 11.19
CA GLY A 16 -2.43 -4.32 11.00
C GLY A 16 -3.76 -4.34 10.23
N PRO A 17 -4.46 -5.50 10.26
CA PRO A 17 -5.72 -5.68 9.55
C PRO A 17 -6.82 -4.71 10.02
N GLY A 18 -7.51 -4.09 9.08
CA GLY A 18 -8.60 -3.14 9.36
C GLY A 18 -8.16 -1.69 9.51
N ASP A 19 -6.86 -1.42 9.54
CA ASP A 19 -6.34 -0.06 9.67
C ASP A 19 -6.46 0.74 8.37
N LEU A 20 -6.79 2.02 8.51
CA LEU A 20 -6.63 3.04 7.47
C LEU A 20 -5.52 4.00 7.90
N VAL A 21 -4.35 3.88 7.27
CA VAL A 21 -3.15 4.64 7.64
C VAL A 21 -2.91 5.79 6.67
N THR A 22 -2.70 6.99 7.21
CA THR A 22 -2.25 8.17 6.43
C THR A 22 -0.83 8.53 6.81
N VAL A 23 0.06 8.66 5.81
CA VAL A 23 1.47 9.03 6.02
C VAL A 23 1.69 10.52 5.71
N VAL A 24 2.15 11.29 6.69
CA VAL A 24 2.39 12.74 6.58
C VAL A 24 3.86 13.11 6.87
N GLY A 25 4.31 14.29 6.41
CA GLY A 25 5.68 14.79 6.61
C GLY A 25 6.37 15.27 5.33
N ALA A 26 7.62 15.74 5.44
CA ALA A 26 8.34 16.36 4.32
C ALA A 26 8.92 15.34 3.33
N GLY A 27 9.47 14.22 3.80
CA GLY A 27 10.21 13.26 2.97
C GLY A 27 9.89 11.81 3.28
N GLY A 28 10.20 10.90 2.34
CA GLY A 28 10.12 9.45 2.55
C GLY A 28 8.73 8.82 2.64
N LYS A 29 7.64 9.61 2.61
CA LYS A 29 6.26 9.11 2.78
C LYS A 29 5.89 7.96 1.85
N THR A 30 6.13 8.14 0.55
CA THR A 30 5.82 7.13 -0.48
C THR A 30 6.66 5.88 -0.30
N THR A 31 7.95 6.06 0.01
CA THR A 31 8.85 4.94 0.33
C THR A 31 8.36 4.17 1.55
N LEU A 32 8.01 4.87 2.63
CA LEU A 32 7.47 4.27 3.85
C LEU A 32 6.19 3.49 3.56
N MET A 33 5.25 4.10 2.84
CA MET A 33 4.00 3.46 2.42
C MET A 33 4.25 2.15 1.67
N TYR A 34 5.11 2.17 0.64
CA TYR A 34 5.42 0.96 -0.13
C TYR A 34 6.13 -0.12 0.70
N ARG A 35 7.00 0.27 1.64
CA ARG A 35 7.67 -0.66 2.54
C ARG A 35 6.69 -1.33 3.50
N VAL A 36 5.81 -0.57 4.14
CA VAL A 36 4.81 -1.12 5.06
C VAL A 36 3.84 -2.06 4.32
N VAL A 37 3.38 -1.70 3.12
CA VAL A 37 2.49 -2.57 2.34
C VAL A 37 3.19 -3.86 1.89
N SER A 38 4.48 -3.79 1.50
CA SER A 38 5.29 -4.97 1.19
C SER A 38 5.44 -5.89 2.41
N GLU A 39 5.72 -5.35 3.60
CA GLU A 39 5.82 -6.13 4.84
C GLU A 39 4.47 -6.76 5.25
N LEU A 40 3.36 -6.04 5.11
CA LEU A 40 2.02 -6.59 5.35
C LEU A 40 1.74 -7.77 4.41
N ARG A 41 2.07 -7.62 3.12
CA ARG A 41 1.94 -8.70 2.12
C ARG A 41 2.83 -9.89 2.46
N ALA A 42 4.09 -9.65 2.82
CA ALA A 42 5.04 -10.71 3.21
C ALA A 42 4.55 -11.51 4.42
N ALA A 43 3.78 -10.86 5.31
CA ALA A 43 3.11 -11.49 6.43
C ALA A 43 1.76 -12.16 6.09
N GLY A 44 1.40 -12.27 4.80
CA GLY A 44 0.16 -12.88 4.33
C GLY A 44 -1.09 -12.02 4.50
N LEU A 45 -0.92 -10.71 4.78
CA LEU A 45 -2.03 -9.78 4.93
C LEU A 45 -2.35 -9.07 3.61
N ARG A 46 -3.63 -8.74 3.44
CA ARG A 46 -4.12 -7.96 2.30
C ARG A 46 -3.94 -6.48 2.60
N ALA A 47 -3.20 -5.78 1.74
CA ALA A 47 -2.98 -4.35 1.86
C ALA A 47 -2.96 -3.68 0.49
N ALA A 48 -3.48 -2.45 0.42
CA ALA A 48 -3.43 -1.60 -0.74
C ALA A 48 -2.71 -0.29 -0.37
N ALA A 49 -1.97 0.28 -1.32
CA ALA A 49 -1.35 1.59 -1.18
C ALA A 49 -2.15 2.63 -1.97
N GLY A 50 -2.14 3.87 -1.52
CA GLY A 50 -2.76 4.98 -2.23
C GLY A 50 -2.41 6.30 -1.56
N THR A 51 -2.57 7.40 -2.29
CA THR A 51 -2.42 8.75 -1.73
C THR A 51 -3.47 9.67 -2.33
N THR A 52 -3.80 10.74 -1.62
CA THR A 52 -4.80 11.74 -2.03
C THR A 52 -4.25 12.78 -3.01
N THR A 53 -2.97 12.71 -3.36
CA THR A 53 -2.28 13.65 -4.27
C THR A 53 -1.74 12.95 -5.51
N LYS A 54 -1.31 13.73 -6.52
CA LYS A 54 -0.68 13.19 -7.74
C LYS A 54 0.47 12.26 -7.34
N ILE A 55 0.33 10.96 -7.62
CA ILE A 55 1.38 9.96 -7.38
C ILE A 55 2.00 9.58 -8.72
N PHE A 56 3.33 9.48 -8.76
CA PHE A 56 3.99 8.83 -9.88
C PHE A 56 3.60 7.34 -9.87
N PRO A 57 3.32 6.75 -11.04
CA PRO A 57 3.05 5.32 -11.12
C PRO A 57 4.16 4.51 -10.41
N PRO A 58 3.83 3.43 -9.69
CA PRO A 58 4.83 2.56 -9.09
C PRO A 58 5.78 2.04 -10.17
N SER A 59 7.06 1.84 -9.80
CA SER A 59 8.03 1.27 -10.72
C SER A 59 7.56 -0.10 -11.25
N PRO A 60 7.66 -0.38 -12.57
CA PRO A 60 7.33 -1.68 -13.13
C PRO A 60 8.14 -2.84 -12.49
N GLU A 61 9.34 -2.56 -12.01
CA GLU A 61 10.25 -3.52 -11.37
C GLU A 61 9.88 -3.81 -9.91
N GLY A 62 9.02 -2.98 -9.29
CA GLY A 62 8.59 -3.15 -7.90
C GLY A 62 7.43 -4.14 -7.75
N GLU A 63 6.93 -4.27 -6.52
CA GLU A 63 5.73 -5.08 -6.20
C GLU A 63 4.41 -4.32 -6.43
N GLY A 64 4.46 -3.00 -6.46
CA GLY A 64 3.28 -2.16 -6.64
C GLY A 64 2.71 -2.28 -8.05
N ARG A 65 1.39 -2.39 -8.17
CA ARG A 65 0.67 -2.46 -9.45
C ARG A 65 -0.41 -1.39 -9.46
N LEU A 66 -0.37 -0.50 -10.45
CA LEU A 66 -1.35 0.58 -10.56
C LEU A 66 -2.73 -0.01 -10.86
N VAL A 67 -3.72 0.34 -10.04
CA VAL A 67 -5.13 0.02 -10.24
C VAL A 67 -5.89 1.34 -10.36
N LEU A 68 -6.52 1.54 -11.52
CA LEU A 68 -7.28 2.76 -11.81
C LEU A 68 -8.77 2.51 -11.69
N GLY A 69 -9.48 3.45 -11.08
CA GLY A 69 -10.94 3.45 -11.04
C GLY A 69 -11.48 4.87 -11.00
N GLU A 70 -12.47 5.15 -11.84
CA GLU A 70 -13.06 6.49 -11.98
C GLU A 70 -13.80 6.96 -10.71
N ASP A 71 -14.27 5.99 -9.92
CA ASP A 71 -14.97 6.17 -8.65
C ASP A 71 -14.59 5.07 -7.62
N PRO A 72 -14.98 5.22 -6.34
CA PRO A 72 -14.69 4.22 -5.31
C PRO A 72 -15.29 2.83 -5.58
N ALA A 73 -16.45 2.74 -6.25
CA ALA A 73 -17.09 1.47 -6.54
C ALA A 73 -16.32 0.69 -7.62
N ALA A 74 -15.76 1.38 -8.61
CA ALA A 74 -14.88 0.81 -9.62
C ALA A 74 -13.58 0.26 -9.00
N LEU A 75 -12.96 1.02 -8.09
CA LEU A 75 -11.79 0.55 -7.34
C LEU A 75 -12.13 -0.66 -6.45
N ALA A 76 -13.28 -0.64 -5.77
CA ALA A 76 -13.72 -1.76 -4.95
C ALA A 76 -13.87 -3.06 -5.77
N ARG A 77 -14.54 -3.00 -6.93
CA ARG A 77 -14.67 -4.16 -7.84
C ARG A 77 -13.31 -4.70 -8.30
N GLN A 78 -12.37 -3.81 -8.62
CA GLN A 78 -11.01 -4.20 -8.99
C GLN A 78 -10.27 -4.90 -7.84
N LEU A 79 -10.46 -4.42 -6.61
CA LEU A 79 -9.87 -5.02 -5.40
C LEU A 79 -10.51 -6.35 -5.00
N GLU A 80 -11.83 -6.50 -5.21
CA GLU A 80 -12.54 -7.76 -5.02
C GLU A 80 -12.03 -8.85 -5.97
N ALA A 81 -11.73 -8.47 -7.21
CA ALA A 81 -11.17 -9.35 -8.24
C ALA A 81 -9.64 -9.51 -8.17
N TRP A 82 -8.96 -8.82 -7.25
CA TRP A 82 -7.51 -8.84 -7.14
C TRP A 82 -6.99 -10.21 -6.68
N ASP A 83 -5.93 -10.70 -7.33
CA ASP A 83 -5.23 -11.91 -6.88
C ASP A 83 -4.34 -11.59 -5.66
N TRP A 84 -4.92 -11.73 -4.48
CA TRP A 84 -4.23 -11.52 -3.21
C TRP A 84 -3.15 -12.56 -2.89
N ALA A 85 -3.11 -13.70 -3.60
CA ALA A 85 -2.04 -14.69 -3.48
C ALA A 85 -0.86 -14.39 -4.42
N GLY A 86 -1.04 -13.45 -5.35
CA GLY A 86 -0.04 -13.05 -6.34
C GLY A 86 1.18 -12.32 -5.78
N SER A 87 2.12 -11.99 -6.67
CA SER A 87 3.43 -11.43 -6.31
C SER A 87 3.46 -9.93 -5.96
N GLY A 88 2.33 -9.23 -6.05
CA GLY A 88 2.29 -7.78 -5.87
C GLY A 88 1.12 -7.27 -5.04
N TYR A 89 1.03 -5.95 -4.91
CA TYR A 89 -0.05 -5.27 -4.21
C TYR A 89 -0.62 -4.11 -5.04
N PRO A 90 -1.92 -3.80 -4.87
CA PRO A 90 -2.56 -2.73 -5.61
C PRO A 90 -2.12 -1.36 -5.08
N VAL A 91 -1.82 -0.46 -6.01
CA VAL A 91 -1.61 0.97 -5.78
C VAL A 91 -2.75 1.72 -6.45
N LEU A 92 -3.61 2.32 -5.65
CA LEU A 92 -4.87 2.89 -6.11
C LEU A 92 -4.65 4.28 -6.72
N GLY A 93 -5.30 4.52 -7.85
CA GLY A 93 -5.35 5.82 -8.52
C GLY A 93 -6.69 6.02 -9.23
N ARG A 94 -7.00 7.28 -9.57
CA ARG A 94 -8.24 7.60 -10.29
C ARG A 94 -8.04 7.65 -11.81
N ALA A 95 -6.94 8.24 -12.26
CA ALA A 95 -6.59 8.38 -13.66
C ALA A 95 -5.07 8.65 -13.79
N LEU A 96 -4.53 8.46 -14.99
CA LEU A 96 -3.20 8.95 -15.35
C LEU A 96 -3.27 10.44 -15.69
N LEU A 97 -2.21 11.17 -15.36
CA LEU A 97 -2.03 12.54 -15.82
C LEU A 97 -1.23 12.49 -17.12
N HIS A 98 -1.81 13.02 -18.19
CA HIS A 98 -1.15 13.19 -19.49
C HIS A 98 -0.35 14.49 -19.54
#